data_AF-A0A1U9KDX1-F1
#
_entry.id   AF-A0A1U9KDX1-F1
#
_cell.length_a   1.000
_cell.length_b   1.000
_cell.length_c   1.000
_cell.angle_alpha   90.00
_cell.angle_beta   90.00
_cell.angle_gamma   90.00
#
_symmetry.space_group_name_H-M   'P 1'
#
loop_
_entity.id
_entity.type
_entity.pdbx_description
1 polymer ?
#
loop_
_entity_poly.entity_id
_entity_poly.type
_entity_poly.pdbx_seq_one_letter_code
_entity_poly.pdbx_strand_id
1 'polypeptide(L)'
;MTKTLKAWSVKLRWSDIADTVYSATSGNARYQYLLDIRDVRDDVTFSDISVTRKPESDIHFPDPDPVVDKLTEEQKDVLLHAYGYSGRPGDIEKLGWRDHFYTSRTDDRLVALERHGLMKAHSAWNQDDATFRLTDTGRTVARSIAGGLVQ
;
A
#
# COMPACT_ATOMS: atom_id res chain seq x y z
N MET A 1 15.09 10.15 -4.69
CA MET A 1 15.72 8.82 -4.55
C MET A 1 14.57 7.84 -4.53
N THR A 2 14.47 7.00 -5.55
CA THR A 2 13.41 6.00 -5.70
C THR A 2 13.37 5.08 -4.49
N LYS A 3 12.28 5.13 -3.72
CA LYS A 3 12.12 4.25 -2.56
C LYS A 3 11.84 2.82 -3.04
N THR A 4 12.54 1.87 -2.46
CA THR A 4 12.41 0.45 -2.79
C THR A 4 12.07 -0.34 -1.54
N LEU A 5 10.95 -1.04 -1.58
CA LEU A 5 10.57 -1.99 -0.56
C LEU A 5 11.04 -3.39 -1.00
N LYS A 6 11.95 -3.96 -0.20
CA LYS A 6 12.65 -5.19 -0.55
C LYS A 6 11.80 -6.42 -0.23
N ALA A 7 11.70 -7.33 -1.18
CA ALA A 7 11.02 -8.61 -1.00
C ALA A 7 11.96 -9.73 -0.52
N TRP A 8 11.46 -10.57 0.38
CA TRP A 8 12.17 -11.72 0.91
C TRP A 8 11.28 -12.96 0.79
N SER A 9 11.83 -14.02 0.23
CA SER A 9 11.19 -15.34 0.29
C SER A 9 11.48 -15.94 1.66
N VAL A 10 10.42 -16.24 2.41
CA VAL A 10 10.49 -16.80 3.76
C VAL A 10 9.79 -18.17 3.77
N LYS A 11 10.38 -19.15 4.46
CA LYS A 11 9.75 -20.46 4.63
C LYS A 11 10.26 -21.17 5.87
N LEU A 12 9.46 -22.08 6.43
CA LEU A 12 9.97 -23.07 7.37
C LEU A 12 10.96 -24.00 6.64
N ARG A 13 12.07 -24.35 7.29
CA ARG A 13 13.13 -25.18 6.68
C ARG A 13 12.64 -26.57 6.28
N TRP A 14 11.62 -27.10 6.95
CA TRP A 14 10.98 -28.38 6.65
C TRP A 14 9.75 -28.25 5.74
N SER A 15 9.46 -27.05 5.22
CA SER A 15 8.34 -26.79 4.30
C SER A 15 8.87 -26.38 2.92
N ASP A 16 8.15 -26.80 1.88
CA ASP A 16 8.38 -26.32 0.53
C ASP A 16 7.52 -25.10 0.17
N ILE A 17 6.54 -24.76 1.01
CA ILE A 17 5.70 -23.57 0.86
C ILE A 17 6.50 -22.36 1.35
N ALA A 18 6.67 -21.39 0.47
CA ALA A 18 7.34 -20.14 0.77
C ALA A 18 6.39 -18.95 0.55
N ASP A 19 6.43 -18.00 1.47
CA ASP A 19 5.71 -16.74 1.39
C ASP A 19 6.67 -15.62 0.98
N THR A 20 6.09 -14.50 0.55
CA THR A 20 6.85 -13.27 0.26
C THR A 20 6.56 -12.26 1.36
N VAL A 21 7.62 -11.82 2.04
CA VAL A 21 7.54 -10.78 3.07
C VAL A 21 8.36 -9.57 2.64
N TYR A 22 7.78 -8.37 2.80
CA TYR A 22 8.41 -7.12 2.44
C TYR A 22 9.03 -6.45 3.66
N SER A 23 10.34 -6.23 3.65
CA SER A 23 11.02 -5.61 4.80
C SER A 23 12.40 -5.06 4.44
N ALA A 24 12.88 -4.08 5.22
CA ALA A 24 14.21 -3.47 5.01
C ALA A 24 15.37 -4.48 5.11
N THR A 25 15.24 -5.52 5.94
CA THR A 25 16.27 -6.51 6.23
C THR A 25 15.70 -7.93 6.28
N SER A 26 16.58 -8.93 6.10
CA SER A 26 16.22 -10.35 6.24
C SER A 26 15.81 -10.72 7.67
N GLY A 27 16.41 -10.08 8.67
CA GLY A 27 16.08 -10.29 10.08
C GLY A 27 14.65 -9.86 10.40
N ASN A 28 14.24 -8.69 9.90
CA ASN A 28 12.88 -8.20 10.08
C ASN A 28 11.87 -9.07 9.33
N ALA A 29 12.17 -9.48 8.09
CA ALA A 29 11.32 -10.39 7.34
C ALA A 29 11.14 -11.74 8.06
N ARG A 30 12.22 -12.28 8.63
CA ARG A 30 12.17 -13.51 9.44
C ARG A 30 11.32 -13.33 10.69
N TYR A 31 11.46 -12.19 11.38
CA TYR A 31 10.74 -11.92 12.61
C TYR A 31 9.23 -11.73 12.35
N GLN A 32 8.85 -11.02 11.29
CA GLN A 32 7.45 -10.89 10.88
C GLN A 32 6.84 -12.25 10.58
N TYR A 33 7.51 -13.07 9.77
CA TYR A 33 7.05 -14.43 9.47
C TYR A 33 6.91 -15.32 10.72
N LEU A 34 7.82 -15.15 11.70
CA LEU A 34 7.73 -15.85 12.98
C LEU A 34 6.48 -15.45 13.76
N LEU A 35 6.15 -14.15 13.82
CA LEU A 35 4.95 -13.67 14.51
C LEU A 35 3.68 -14.22 13.86
N ASP A 36 3.62 -14.22 12.52
CA ASP A 36 2.46 -14.73 11.78
C ASP A 36 2.24 -16.23 11.99
N ILE A 37 3.31 -17.04 11.99
CA ILE A 37 3.21 -18.48 12.24
C ILE A 37 2.85 -18.78 13.70
N ARG A 38 3.42 -18.03 14.65
CA ARG A 38 3.22 -18.28 16.07
C ARG A 38 1.79 -18.00 16.55
N ASP A 39 0.99 -17.31 15.76
CA ASP A 39 -0.45 -17.20 15.98
C ASP A 39 -1.14 -18.58 16.00
N VAL A 40 -0.58 -19.57 15.27
CA VAL A 40 -1.12 -20.94 15.19
C VAL A 40 -0.17 -22.04 15.66
N ARG A 41 1.15 -21.77 15.70
CA ARG A 41 2.19 -22.73 16.12
C ARG A 41 3.29 -22.07 16.95
N ASP A 42 3.15 -22.14 18.27
CA ASP A 42 4.04 -21.49 19.24
C ASP A 42 5.44 -22.16 19.36
N ASP A 43 5.55 -23.42 18.98
CA ASP A 43 6.76 -24.24 18.98
C ASP A 43 7.81 -23.82 17.94
N VAL A 44 7.39 -23.11 16.89
CA VAL A 44 8.30 -22.61 15.85
C VAL A 44 9.24 -21.55 16.43
N THR A 45 10.52 -21.69 16.12
CA THR A 45 11.58 -20.77 16.53
C THR A 45 12.15 -19.98 15.36
N PHE A 46 12.88 -18.91 15.67
CA PHE A 46 13.57 -18.11 14.65
C PHE A 46 14.56 -18.92 13.81
N SER A 47 15.20 -19.95 14.37
CA SER A 47 16.13 -20.82 13.65
C SER A 47 15.46 -21.72 12.60
N ASP A 48 14.17 -22.01 12.77
CA ASP A 48 13.41 -22.88 11.88
C ASP A 48 13.04 -22.20 10.56
N ILE A 49 13.28 -20.90 10.43
CA ILE A 49 12.89 -20.09 9.28
C ILE A 49 14.10 -19.82 8.37
N SER A 50 13.97 -20.21 7.11
CA SER A 50 14.86 -19.80 6.02
C SER A 50 14.37 -18.50 5.40
N VAL A 51 15.31 -17.60 5.09
CA VAL A 51 15.02 -16.33 4.43
C VAL A 51 16.02 -16.08 3.32
N THR A 52 15.53 -15.88 2.11
CA THR A 52 16.33 -15.62 0.91
C THR A 52 15.85 -14.34 0.24
N ARG A 53 16.79 -13.56 -0.30
CA ARG A 53 16.45 -12.32 -1.02
C ARG A 53 15.70 -12.64 -2.32
N LYS A 54 14.63 -11.90 -2.60
CA LYS A 54 13.78 -12.05 -3.80
C LYS A 54 13.71 -10.73 -4.60
N PRO A 55 14.82 -10.26 -5.20
CA PRO A 55 14.91 -8.93 -5.80
C PRO A 55 13.92 -8.70 -6.96
N GLU A 56 13.56 -9.75 -7.68
CA GLU A 56 12.58 -9.71 -8.78
C GLU A 56 11.15 -9.36 -8.32
N SER A 57 10.88 -9.43 -7.02
CA SER A 57 9.60 -9.04 -6.41
C SER A 57 9.69 -7.72 -5.64
N ASP A 58 10.77 -6.96 -5.78
CA ASP A 58 10.86 -5.63 -5.16
C ASP A 58 9.77 -4.69 -5.66
N ILE A 59 9.28 -3.85 -4.75
CA ILE A 59 8.36 -2.78 -5.10
C ILE A 59 9.15 -1.49 -5.17
N HIS A 60 9.24 -0.95 -6.38
CA HIS A 60 9.76 0.39 -6.62
C HIS A 60 8.62 1.40 -6.60
N PHE A 61 8.80 2.43 -5.78
CA PHE A 61 7.89 3.56 -5.68
C PHE A 61 8.47 4.76 -6.45
N PRO A 62 7.64 5.47 -7.23
CA PRO A 62 8.09 6.69 -7.90
C PRO A 62 8.51 7.74 -6.88
N ASP A 63 9.36 8.69 -7.30
CA ASP A 63 9.65 9.87 -6.49
C ASP A 63 8.35 10.66 -6.23
N PRO A 64 8.23 11.37 -5.09
CA PRO A 64 7.07 12.19 -4.79
C PRO A 64 6.81 13.24 -5.88
N ASP A 65 5.55 13.30 -6.34
CA ASP A 65 5.12 14.36 -7.26
C ASP A 65 5.00 15.70 -6.51
N PRO A 66 5.41 16.84 -7.09
CA PRO A 66 5.28 18.16 -6.44
C PRO A 66 3.85 18.55 -6.02
N VAL A 67 2.82 17.92 -6.59
CA VAL A 67 1.44 18.12 -6.14
C VAL A 67 1.23 17.67 -4.70
N VAL A 68 2.00 16.69 -4.21
CA VAL A 68 1.90 16.16 -2.84
C VAL A 68 2.09 17.26 -1.79
N ASP A 69 2.97 18.23 -2.05
CA ASP A 69 3.23 19.36 -1.15
C ASP A 69 2.05 20.35 -1.06
N LYS A 70 1.11 20.27 -2.00
CA LYS A 70 -0.10 21.09 -2.04
C LYS A 70 -1.30 20.41 -1.37
N LEU A 71 -1.17 19.14 -1.00
CA LEU A 71 -2.24 18.36 -0.39
C LEU A 71 -2.18 18.46 1.13
N THR A 72 -3.35 18.57 1.75
CA THR A 72 -3.50 18.38 3.21
C THR A 72 -3.34 16.91 3.58
N GLU A 73 -3.05 16.62 4.86
CA GLU A 73 -2.96 15.23 5.33
C GLU A 73 -4.28 14.46 5.14
N GLU A 74 -5.42 15.11 5.34
CA GLU A 74 -6.73 14.48 5.09
C GLU A 74 -6.95 14.15 3.60
N GLN A 75 -6.48 15.01 2.69
CA GLN A 75 -6.54 14.73 1.25
C GLN A 75 -5.62 13.56 0.88
N LYS A 76 -4.43 13.49 1.47
CA LYS A 76 -3.51 12.36 1.28
C LYS A 76 -4.13 11.06 1.80
N ASP A 77 -4.74 11.08 2.98
CA ASP A 77 -5.38 9.92 3.58
C ASP A 77 -6.55 9.40 2.71
N VAL A 78 -7.42 10.28 2.24
CA VAL A 78 -8.52 9.88 1.34
C VAL A 78 -8.00 9.36 0.00
N LEU A 79 -6.97 9.97 -0.57
CA LEU A 79 -6.35 9.53 -1.82
C LEU A 79 -5.72 8.13 -1.65
N LEU A 80 -5.01 7.90 -0.55
CA LEU A 80 -4.44 6.61 -0.18
C LEU A 80 -5.53 5.56 0.07
N HIS A 81 -6.61 5.94 0.76
CA HIS A 81 -7.77 5.08 0.93
C HIS A 81 -8.31 4.65 -0.43
N ALA A 82 -8.60 5.59 -1.33
CA ALA A 82 -9.08 5.27 -2.68
C ALA A 82 -8.12 4.32 -3.45
N TYR A 83 -6.80 4.44 -3.20
CA TYR A 83 -5.76 3.57 -3.77
C TYR A 83 -5.63 2.19 -3.08
N GLY A 84 -6.41 1.92 -2.04
CA GLY A 84 -6.42 0.62 -1.34
C GLY A 84 -5.45 0.52 -0.15
N TYR A 85 -4.85 1.62 0.29
CA TYR A 85 -4.08 1.64 1.52
C TYR A 85 -5.02 1.63 2.74
N SER A 86 -4.79 0.71 3.67
CA SER A 86 -5.61 0.51 4.87
C SER A 86 -4.89 0.88 6.17
N GLY A 87 -3.65 1.37 6.10
CA GLY A 87 -2.78 1.57 7.26
C GLY A 87 -2.25 0.27 7.89
N ARG A 88 -2.57 -0.91 7.34
CA ARG A 88 -2.12 -2.20 7.88
C ARG A 88 -0.84 -2.68 7.17
N PRO A 89 0.18 -3.17 7.91
CA PRO A 89 1.44 -3.65 7.35
C PRO A 89 1.33 -4.76 6.29
N GLY A 90 0.21 -5.51 6.25
CA GLY A 90 -0.01 -6.63 5.32
C GLY A 90 -0.67 -6.27 3.97
N ASP A 91 -1.09 -5.02 3.76
CA ASP A 91 -1.88 -4.65 2.57
C ASP A 91 -1.05 -4.00 1.44
N ILE A 92 0.29 -4.08 1.52
CA ILE A 92 1.20 -3.60 0.45
C ILE A 92 0.85 -4.20 -0.91
N GLU A 93 0.50 -5.49 -0.95
CA GLU A 93 0.12 -6.16 -2.21
C GLU A 93 -1.23 -5.70 -2.75
N LYS A 94 -2.06 -5.07 -1.92
CA LYS A 94 -3.36 -4.52 -2.30
C LYS A 94 -3.27 -3.06 -2.78
N LEU A 95 -2.10 -2.43 -2.68
CA LEU A 95 -1.88 -1.09 -3.20
C LEU A 95 -2.18 -1.02 -4.71
N GLY A 96 -3.10 -0.16 -5.09
CA GLY A 96 -3.56 0.02 -6.46
C GLY A 96 -4.59 -0.99 -6.95
N TRP A 97 -5.02 -1.94 -6.11
CA TRP A 97 -6.14 -2.84 -6.42
C TRP A 97 -7.46 -2.06 -6.50
N ARG A 98 -7.62 -1.04 -5.65
CA ARG A 98 -8.77 -0.13 -5.66
C ARG A 98 -8.39 1.21 -6.30
N ASP A 99 -9.37 1.85 -6.91
CA ASP A 99 -9.21 3.13 -7.59
C ASP A 99 -10.35 4.13 -7.35
N HIS A 100 -11.19 3.92 -6.34
CA HIS A 100 -12.39 4.73 -6.16
C HIS A 100 -12.76 4.96 -4.70
N PHE A 101 -13.52 6.03 -4.48
CA PHE A 101 -14.12 6.41 -3.22
C PHE A 101 -15.59 6.81 -3.46
N TYR A 102 -16.51 6.17 -2.75
CA TYR A 102 -17.93 6.52 -2.79
C TYR A 102 -18.26 7.43 -1.61
N THR A 103 -18.80 8.62 -1.88
CA THR A 103 -19.18 9.61 -0.84
C THR A 103 -20.15 10.64 -1.42
N SER A 104 -20.51 11.65 -0.64
CA SER A 104 -21.23 12.83 -1.12
C SER A 104 -20.46 13.52 -2.25
N ARG A 105 -21.20 13.98 -3.27
CA ARG A 105 -20.66 14.78 -4.38
C ARG A 105 -20.05 16.09 -3.92
N THR A 106 -20.43 16.58 -2.75
CA THR A 106 -19.93 17.84 -2.16
C THR A 106 -18.85 17.62 -1.09
N ASP A 107 -18.24 16.43 -1.02
CA ASP A 107 -17.09 16.23 -0.12
C ASP A 107 -15.90 17.09 -0.57
N ASP A 108 -15.60 18.13 0.22
CA ASP A 108 -14.59 19.13 -0.11
C ASP A 108 -13.21 18.55 -0.38
N ARG A 109 -12.87 17.41 0.26
CA ARG A 109 -11.57 16.74 0.08
C ARG A 109 -11.48 16.14 -1.31
N LEU A 110 -12.52 15.43 -1.75
CA LEU A 110 -12.57 14.77 -3.06
C LEU A 110 -12.71 15.79 -4.19
N VAL A 111 -13.49 16.86 -3.98
CA VAL A 111 -13.60 17.98 -4.91
C VAL A 111 -12.25 18.69 -5.08
N ALA A 112 -11.50 18.88 -4.00
CA ALA A 112 -10.15 19.45 -4.09
C ALA A 112 -9.20 18.52 -4.87
N LEU A 113 -9.23 17.21 -4.62
CA LEU A 113 -8.43 16.22 -5.36
C LEU A 113 -8.81 16.20 -6.86
N GLU A 114 -10.07 16.40 -7.20
CA GLU A 114 -10.53 16.56 -8.59
C GLU A 114 -9.97 17.84 -9.24
N ARG A 115 -9.95 18.98 -8.51
CA ARG A 115 -9.32 20.22 -9.00
C ARG A 115 -7.82 20.09 -9.24
N HIS A 116 -7.15 19.22 -8.48
CA HIS A 116 -5.75 18.85 -8.71
C HIS A 116 -5.56 17.83 -9.84
N GLY A 117 -6.64 17.35 -10.46
CA GLY A 117 -6.60 16.34 -11.52
C GLY A 117 -6.25 14.93 -11.04
N LEU A 118 -6.32 14.68 -9.72
CA LEU A 118 -5.97 13.40 -9.11
C LEU A 118 -7.16 12.44 -9.07
N MET A 119 -8.37 12.98 -9.08
CA MET A 119 -9.61 12.21 -9.12
C MET A 119 -10.59 12.77 -10.13
N LYS A 120 -11.60 11.98 -10.48
CA LYS A 120 -12.71 12.38 -11.33
C LYS A 120 -14.02 11.90 -10.72
N ALA A 121 -14.98 12.80 -10.57
CA ALA A 121 -16.30 12.46 -10.10
C ALA A 121 -17.09 11.71 -11.19
N HIS A 122 -17.77 10.64 -10.78
CA HIS A 122 -18.77 9.94 -11.58
C HIS A 122 -20.10 9.92 -10.82
N SER A 123 -21.20 9.99 -11.57
CA SER A 123 -22.55 9.86 -11.01
C SER A 123 -22.71 8.54 -10.25
N ALA A 124 -23.28 8.63 -9.05
CA ALA A 124 -23.68 7.49 -8.24
C ALA A 124 -25.16 7.15 -8.45
N TRP A 125 -25.64 6.17 -7.67
CA TRP A 125 -27.05 5.76 -7.64
C TRP A 125 -27.97 6.88 -7.16
N ASN A 126 -27.52 7.72 -6.23
CA ASN A 126 -28.26 8.87 -5.71
C ASN A 126 -27.77 10.18 -6.33
N GLN A 127 -28.65 11.19 -6.38
CA GLN A 127 -28.32 12.49 -6.95
C GLN A 127 -27.24 13.24 -6.15
N ASP A 128 -27.20 13.04 -4.84
CA ASP A 128 -26.26 13.71 -3.93
C ASP A 128 -24.93 12.97 -3.75
N ASP A 129 -24.85 11.73 -4.24
CA ASP A 129 -23.67 10.89 -4.11
C ASP A 129 -22.80 10.93 -5.38
N ALA A 130 -21.52 10.61 -5.23
CA ALA A 130 -20.60 10.41 -6.33
C ALA A 130 -19.61 9.27 -6.03
N THR A 131 -19.19 8.60 -7.09
CA THR A 131 -17.99 7.76 -7.05
C THR A 131 -16.84 8.54 -7.65
N PHE A 132 -15.90 8.96 -6.81
CA PHE A 132 -14.66 9.59 -7.27
C PHE A 132 -13.66 8.50 -7.64
N ARG A 133 -13.16 8.50 -8.87
CA ARG A 133 -12.14 7.56 -9.36
C ARG A 133 -10.79 8.21 -9.51
N LEU A 134 -9.72 7.51 -9.15
CA LEU A 134 -8.34 7.95 -9.38
C LEU A 134 -8.07 8.08 -10.88
N THR A 135 -7.47 9.19 -11.27
CA THR A 135 -6.83 9.33 -12.59
C THR A 135 -5.49 8.58 -12.61
N ASP A 136 -4.87 8.43 -13.78
CA ASP A 136 -3.51 7.85 -13.86
C ASP A 136 -2.49 8.68 -13.05
N THR A 137 -2.63 10.00 -13.09
CA THR A 137 -1.88 10.92 -12.23
C THR A 137 -2.17 10.66 -10.76
N GLY A 138 -3.45 10.55 -10.37
CA GLY A 138 -3.85 10.22 -9.00
C GLY A 138 -3.26 8.91 -8.49
N ARG A 139 -3.27 7.86 -9.32
CA ARG A 139 -2.64 6.57 -8.99
C ARG A 139 -1.13 6.70 -8.78
N THR A 140 -0.46 7.47 -9.63
CA THR A 140 0.99 7.70 -9.53
C THR A 140 1.34 8.47 -8.25
N VAL A 141 0.59 9.53 -7.96
CA VAL A 141 0.74 10.35 -6.75
C VAL A 141 0.47 9.50 -5.50
N ALA A 142 -0.63 8.76 -5.46
CA ALA A 142 -0.95 7.87 -4.35
C ALA A 142 0.16 6.82 -4.12
N ARG A 143 0.69 6.23 -5.19
CA ARG A 143 1.81 5.29 -5.12
C ARG A 143 3.07 5.94 -4.54
N SER A 144 3.38 7.17 -4.92
CA SER A 144 4.53 7.91 -4.39
C SER A 144 4.39 8.17 -2.88
N ILE A 145 3.20 8.57 -2.42
CA ILE A 145 2.90 8.81 -1.01
C ILE A 145 3.00 7.50 -0.22
N ALA A 146 2.44 6.41 -0.76
CA ALA A 146 2.51 5.09 -0.11
C ALA A 146 3.97 4.66 0.11
N GLY A 147 4.86 4.88 -0.87
CA GLY A 147 6.30 4.68 -0.71
C GLY A 147 6.91 5.51 0.43
N GLY A 148 6.36 6.70 0.69
CA GLY A 148 6.64 7.53 1.86
C GLY A 148 6.46 6.79 3.21
N LEU A 149 5.42 5.97 3.30
CA LEU A 149 4.90 5.36 4.51
C LEU A 149 5.48 3.97 4.81
N VAL A 150 5.92 3.23 3.80
CA VAL A 150 6.62 1.95 4.00
C VAL A 150 8.09 2.19 4.34
N GLN A 151 8.49 1.84 5.56
CA GLN A 151 9.87 1.88 6.07
C GLN A 151 10.33 0.47 6.50
#